data_AF-A0A7W0MIK5-F1
#
_entry.id   AF-A0A7W0MIK5-F1
#
_cell.length_a   1.000
_cell.length_b   1.000
_cell.length_c   1.000
_cell.angle_alpha   90.00
_cell.angle_beta   90.00
_cell.angle_gamma   90.00
#
_symmetry.space_group_name_H-M   'P 1'
#
loop_
_entity.id
_entity.type
_entity.pdbx_description
1 polymer ?
#
loop_
_entity_poly.entity_id
_entity_poly.type
_entity_poly.pdbx_seq_one_letter_code
_entity_poly.pdbx_strand_id
1 'polypeptide(L)'
;MTLLILEGVDITHSRLVELTNLADQAEAFYEWVEERFQNVLSRRETLEQLLQSASRKEIRKAIADCYRAKQVDGLPLLFDGVGRSYQHSKACYYFFSWLIRDAPQQRLAPLIGRMVKNSRRNRTELEIDALAALICKYRSNVKTFSWVAVREVITDRLEGSRRSLKGHEKEAIVRTALLAAFQTYFAAQSNYGIFAGVEIADKQVMVGAESFDVSANLLDKDGQRLCRVLVPIKTRETEGGGHAHLFTRDIRAAINAARHDNADDYLVVVIAARNWSSREAEVLRQQVDHVALFAVSPSEWSEFNDEEQERLNRFIAAVLDGAIIPKAVGE
;
A
#
# COMPACT_ATOMS: atom_id res chain seq x y z
N MET A 1 11.83 1.30 16.90
CA MET A 1 12.16 2.68 17.30
C MET A 1 12.58 2.80 18.78
N THR A 2 13.61 3.58 19.09
CA THR A 2 13.97 3.94 20.48
C THR A 2 13.15 5.16 20.92
N LEU A 3 12.59 5.14 22.14
CA LEU A 3 11.85 6.29 22.68
C LEU A 3 12.76 7.52 22.74
N LEU A 4 12.27 8.64 22.21
CA LEU A 4 12.91 9.94 22.33
C LEU A 4 12.36 10.64 23.58
N ILE A 5 13.06 10.46 24.70
CA ILE A 5 12.68 11.04 25.99
C ILE A 5 13.53 12.29 26.26
N LEU A 6 12.88 13.43 26.48
CA LEU A 6 13.51 14.69 26.87
C LEU A 6 12.89 15.17 28.18
N GLU A 7 13.70 15.41 29.22
CA GLU A 7 13.23 15.85 30.54
C GLU A 7 12.11 14.96 31.14
N GLY A 8 12.19 13.64 30.89
CA GLY A 8 11.19 12.67 31.37
C GLY A 8 9.89 12.64 30.56
N VAL A 9 9.80 13.39 29.45
CA VAL A 9 8.65 13.40 28.54
C VAL A 9 9.01 12.66 27.25
N ASP A 10 8.17 11.69 26.87
CA ASP A 10 8.27 11.03 25.57
C ASP A 10 7.76 11.98 24.47
N ILE A 11 8.66 12.37 23.57
CA ILE A 11 8.40 13.22 22.41
C ILE A 11 8.55 12.46 21.09
N THR A 12 8.49 11.13 21.12
CA THR A 12 8.59 10.27 19.94
C THR A 12 7.48 10.57 18.94
N HIS A 13 7.83 10.68 17.66
CA HIS A 13 6.87 10.90 16.58
C HIS A 13 6.79 9.71 15.63
N SER A 14 6.35 8.55 16.14
CA SER A 14 6.20 7.31 15.36
C SER A 14 5.34 7.49 14.11
N ARG A 15 4.25 8.27 14.22
CA ARG A 15 3.37 8.57 13.09
C ARG A 15 4.08 9.25 11.92
N LEU A 16 5.04 10.15 12.18
CA LEU A 16 5.79 10.79 11.10
C LEU A 16 6.57 9.73 10.32
N VAL A 17 7.26 8.83 11.04
CA VAL A 17 8.03 7.74 10.43
C VAL A 17 7.13 6.84 9.57
N GLU A 18 5.98 6.41 10.10
CA GLU A 18 5.02 5.61 9.33
C GLU A 18 4.55 6.32 8.05
N LEU A 19 4.22 7.62 8.16
CA LEU A 19 3.69 8.38 7.02
C LEU A 19 4.76 8.70 5.99
N THR A 20 6.01 8.94 6.41
CA THR A 20 7.12 9.11 5.48
C THR A 20 7.44 7.81 4.76
N ASN A 21 7.43 6.69 5.47
CA ASN A 21 7.65 5.37 4.86
C ASN A 21 6.55 5.06 3.83
N LEU A 22 5.28 5.34 4.17
CA LEU A 22 4.18 5.25 3.21
C LEU A 22 4.39 6.21 2.04
N ALA A 23 4.72 7.47 2.27
CA ALA A 23 4.92 8.44 1.19
C ALA A 23 6.04 8.00 0.22
N ASP A 24 7.12 7.41 0.72
CA ASP A 24 8.21 6.85 -0.10
C ASP A 24 7.70 5.77 -1.06
N GLN A 25 6.74 4.93 -0.62
CA GLN A 25 6.15 3.90 -1.49
C GLN A 25 5.31 4.45 -2.65
N ALA A 26 5.01 5.75 -2.67
CA ALA A 26 4.31 6.39 -3.78
C ALA A 26 5.26 6.85 -4.91
N GLU A 27 6.59 6.76 -4.73
CA GLU A 27 7.58 7.14 -5.74
C GLU A 27 7.41 6.32 -7.02
N ALA A 28 7.20 5.01 -6.89
CA ALA A 28 6.92 4.13 -8.02
C ALA A 28 5.72 4.60 -8.86
N PHE A 29 4.68 5.18 -8.23
CA PHE A 29 3.56 5.76 -8.97
C PHE A 29 3.95 7.06 -9.69
N TYR A 30 4.79 7.89 -9.07
CA TYR A 30 5.33 9.11 -9.68
C TYR A 30 6.18 8.81 -10.91
N GLU A 31 7.13 7.89 -10.78
CA GLU A 31 8.05 7.47 -11.85
C GLU A 31 7.28 6.82 -13.01
N TRP A 32 6.30 5.97 -12.69
CA TRP A 32 5.40 5.42 -13.71
C TRP A 32 4.64 6.52 -14.45
N VAL A 33 4.09 7.52 -13.76
CA VAL A 33 3.44 8.67 -14.43
C VAL A 33 4.43 9.44 -15.30
N GLU A 34 5.66 9.66 -14.84
CA GLU A 34 6.72 10.27 -15.63
C GLU A 34 6.96 9.51 -16.93
N GLU A 35 7.20 8.20 -16.85
CA GLU A 35 7.45 7.34 -18.00
C GLU A 35 6.29 7.37 -19.01
N ARG A 36 5.04 7.32 -18.51
CA ARG A 36 3.85 7.42 -19.36
C ARG A 36 3.79 8.76 -20.08
N PHE A 37 4.10 9.87 -19.39
CA PHE A 37 4.16 11.19 -20.00
C PHE A 37 5.27 11.26 -21.07
N GLN A 38 6.46 10.75 -20.77
CA GLN A 38 7.58 10.69 -21.70
C GLN A 38 7.22 9.92 -22.98
N ASN A 39 6.57 8.76 -22.82
CA ASN A 39 6.14 7.91 -23.92
C ASN A 39 5.06 8.57 -24.79
N VAL A 40 4.00 9.10 -24.18
CA VAL A 40 2.86 9.73 -24.89
C VAL A 40 3.26 10.98 -25.68
N LEU A 41 4.21 11.72 -25.14
CA LEU A 41 4.71 12.98 -25.71
C LEU A 41 5.98 12.78 -26.53
N SER A 42 6.58 11.59 -26.48
CA SER A 42 7.86 11.26 -27.13
C SER A 42 8.98 12.23 -26.75
N ARG A 43 9.09 12.54 -25.45
CA ARG A 43 10.06 13.47 -24.87
C ARG A 43 10.77 12.77 -23.70
N ARG A 44 12.09 12.92 -23.58
CA ARG A 44 12.90 12.32 -22.50
C ARG A 44 13.17 13.32 -21.36
N GLU A 45 12.16 14.09 -21.01
CA GLU A 45 12.22 15.11 -19.98
C GLU A 45 11.59 14.59 -18.69
N THR A 46 11.97 15.17 -17.55
CA THR A 46 11.32 14.82 -16.26
C THR A 46 9.85 15.24 -16.26
N LEU A 47 9.04 14.64 -15.39
CA LEU A 47 7.63 14.97 -15.25
C LEU A 47 7.45 16.46 -14.94
N GLU A 48 8.33 17.04 -14.14
CA GLU A 48 8.35 18.47 -13.87
C GLU A 48 8.53 19.31 -15.14
N GLN A 49 9.53 19.00 -15.96
CA GLN A 49 9.79 19.71 -17.21
C GLN A 49 8.62 19.57 -18.19
N LEU A 50 8.03 18.39 -18.27
CA LEU A 50 6.86 18.11 -19.10
C LEU A 50 5.65 18.91 -18.64
N LEU A 51 5.33 18.93 -17.34
CA LEU A 51 4.21 19.69 -16.79
C LEU A 51 4.41 21.20 -16.93
N GLN A 52 5.65 21.69 -16.83
CA GLN A 52 6.01 23.11 -17.00
C GLN A 52 5.92 23.60 -18.44
N SER A 53 6.26 22.75 -19.41
CA SER A 53 6.39 23.17 -20.81
C SER A 53 5.21 22.76 -21.71
N ALA A 54 4.62 21.58 -21.47
CA ALA A 54 3.61 21.01 -22.37
C ALA A 54 2.32 21.84 -22.43
N SER A 55 1.64 21.78 -23.57
CA SER A 55 0.33 22.39 -23.76
C SER A 55 -0.76 21.64 -22.99
N ARG A 56 -1.91 22.31 -22.77
CA ARG A 56 -3.07 21.67 -22.14
C ARG A 56 -3.52 20.40 -22.87
N LYS A 57 -3.43 20.39 -24.20
CA LYS A 57 -3.83 19.24 -25.02
C LYS A 57 -2.90 18.05 -24.78
N GLU A 58 -1.61 18.29 -24.67
CA GLU A 58 -0.59 17.28 -24.38
C GLU A 58 -0.74 16.72 -22.96
N ILE A 59 -0.85 17.58 -21.95
CA ILE A 59 -1.07 17.15 -20.56
C ILE A 59 -2.34 16.31 -20.46
N ARG A 60 -3.43 16.77 -21.08
CA ARG A 60 -4.68 16.02 -21.12
C ARG A 60 -4.52 14.64 -21.77
N LYS A 61 -3.76 14.55 -22.87
CA LYS A 61 -3.49 13.29 -23.57
C LYS A 61 -2.74 12.32 -22.65
N ALA A 62 -1.70 12.79 -21.96
CA ALA A 62 -0.90 11.98 -21.05
C ALA A 62 -1.67 11.54 -19.79
N ILE A 63 -2.47 12.43 -19.19
CA ILE A 63 -3.37 12.05 -18.06
C ILE A 63 -4.39 11.01 -18.51
N ALA A 64 -5.01 11.19 -19.68
CA ALA A 64 -5.97 10.22 -20.20
C ALA A 64 -5.36 8.83 -20.40
N ASP A 65 -4.11 8.81 -20.85
CA ASP A 65 -3.34 7.60 -21.07
C ASP A 65 -2.98 6.90 -19.74
N CYS A 66 -2.70 7.64 -18.66
CA CYS A 66 -2.56 7.08 -17.31
C CYS A 66 -3.88 6.45 -16.81
N TYR A 67 -5.01 7.16 -16.95
CA TYR A 67 -6.33 6.68 -16.51
C TYR A 67 -6.81 5.41 -17.23
N ARG A 68 -6.37 5.22 -18.48
CA ARG A 68 -6.81 4.12 -19.35
C ARG A 68 -5.80 2.97 -19.43
N ALA A 69 -4.71 3.04 -18.66
CA ALA A 69 -3.79 1.92 -18.52
C ALA A 69 -4.54 0.70 -17.98
N LYS A 70 -4.24 -0.48 -18.52
CA LYS A 70 -4.96 -1.72 -18.18
C LYS A 70 -4.23 -2.41 -17.03
N GLN A 71 -4.94 -3.23 -16.25
CA GLN A 71 -4.30 -4.00 -15.17
C GLN A 71 -3.21 -4.95 -15.66
N VAL A 72 -3.33 -5.47 -16.89
CA VAL A 72 -2.27 -6.30 -17.50
C VAL A 72 -0.91 -5.61 -17.62
N ASP A 73 -0.86 -4.29 -17.48
CA ASP A 73 0.37 -3.51 -17.58
C ASP A 73 1.19 -3.51 -16.28
N GLY A 74 0.70 -4.14 -15.19
CA GLY A 74 1.34 -4.04 -13.87
C GLY A 74 1.25 -2.61 -13.35
N LEU A 75 0.18 -2.26 -12.65
CA LEU A 75 -0.06 -0.88 -12.24
C LEU A 75 0.51 -0.60 -10.84
N PRO A 76 1.31 0.47 -10.64
CA PRO A 76 1.78 0.83 -9.31
C PRO A 76 0.61 1.22 -8.40
N LEU A 77 0.79 1.04 -7.09
CA LEU A 77 -0.23 1.37 -6.12
C LEU A 77 -0.11 2.83 -5.67
N LEU A 78 -1.26 3.47 -5.46
CA LEU A 78 -1.40 4.65 -4.61
C LEU A 78 -2.38 4.30 -3.49
N PHE A 79 -2.20 4.87 -2.31
CA PHE A 79 -2.87 4.41 -1.11
C PHE A 79 -3.24 5.55 -0.18
N ASP A 80 -4.08 5.22 0.80
CA ASP A 80 -4.52 6.14 1.84
C ASP A 80 -3.58 6.16 3.06
N GLY A 81 -3.90 7.01 4.04
CA GLY A 81 -3.07 7.20 5.22
C GLY A 81 -2.80 5.95 6.05
N VAL A 82 -3.59 4.87 5.91
CA VAL A 82 -3.42 3.60 6.61
C VAL A 82 -2.91 2.48 5.71
N GLY A 83 -2.48 2.79 4.48
CA GLY A 83 -1.89 1.85 3.53
C GLY A 83 -2.90 1.07 2.67
N ARG A 84 -4.18 1.47 2.61
CA ARG A 84 -5.16 0.81 1.73
C ARG A 84 -4.98 1.30 0.31
N SER A 85 -4.86 0.38 -0.66
CA SER A 85 -4.72 0.74 -2.06
C SER A 85 -6.01 1.35 -2.63
N TYR A 86 -5.87 2.43 -3.39
CA TYR A 86 -6.95 2.96 -4.20
C TYR A 86 -7.11 2.16 -5.49
N GLN A 87 -8.34 2.03 -5.97
CA GLN A 87 -8.58 1.63 -7.37
C GLN A 87 -7.83 2.59 -8.31
N HIS A 88 -7.27 2.06 -9.40
CA HIS A 88 -6.35 2.80 -10.27
C HIS A 88 -6.87 4.16 -10.77
N SER A 89 -8.13 4.22 -11.21
CA SER A 89 -8.72 5.49 -11.68
C SER A 89 -8.80 6.54 -10.57
N LYS A 90 -9.09 6.12 -9.34
CA LYS A 90 -9.09 6.97 -8.14
C LYS A 90 -7.67 7.35 -7.73
N ALA A 91 -6.70 6.44 -7.87
CA ALA A 91 -5.28 6.72 -7.67
C ALA A 91 -4.80 7.84 -8.62
N CYS A 92 -5.08 7.70 -9.92
CA CYS A 92 -4.79 8.74 -10.92
C CYS A 92 -5.44 10.08 -10.54
N TYR A 93 -6.74 10.07 -10.21
CA TYR A 93 -7.46 11.28 -9.79
C TYR A 93 -6.79 11.98 -8.60
N TYR A 94 -6.37 11.20 -7.60
CA TYR A 94 -5.77 11.74 -6.37
C TYR A 94 -4.37 12.27 -6.65
N PHE A 95 -3.54 11.47 -7.31
CA PHE A 95 -2.17 11.86 -7.68
C PHE A 95 -2.14 13.18 -8.45
N PHE A 96 -2.89 13.30 -9.55
CA PHE A 96 -2.91 14.54 -10.34
C PHE A 96 -3.53 15.73 -9.58
N SER A 97 -4.50 15.48 -8.69
CA SER A 97 -5.01 16.53 -7.80
C SER A 97 -3.95 17.00 -6.81
N TRP A 98 -3.17 16.07 -6.24
CA TRP A 98 -2.10 16.37 -5.29
C TRP A 98 -0.90 17.07 -5.95
N LEU A 99 -0.59 16.76 -7.20
CA LEU A 99 0.41 17.50 -7.99
C LEU A 99 0.10 18.99 -8.03
N ILE A 100 -1.17 19.39 -8.12
CA ILE A 100 -1.59 20.80 -8.10
C ILE A 100 -1.99 21.32 -6.71
N ARG A 101 -1.61 20.58 -5.65
CA ARG A 101 -1.87 20.91 -4.24
C ARG A 101 -3.35 21.00 -3.89
N ASP A 102 -4.20 20.33 -4.65
CA ASP A 102 -5.65 20.36 -4.48
C ASP A 102 -6.15 19.37 -3.42
N ALA A 103 -7.38 19.58 -2.94
CA ALA A 103 -8.13 18.67 -2.09
C ALA A 103 -9.14 17.88 -2.96
N PRO A 104 -8.80 16.66 -3.42
CA PRO A 104 -9.58 15.93 -4.42
C PRO A 104 -11.01 15.64 -3.99
N GLN A 105 -11.21 15.27 -2.72
CA GLN A 105 -12.54 14.93 -2.18
C GLN A 105 -13.33 16.18 -1.78
N GLN A 106 -12.74 17.05 -0.98
CA GLN A 106 -13.46 18.17 -0.34
C GLN A 106 -13.77 19.31 -1.30
N ARG A 107 -12.89 19.55 -2.29
CA ARG A 107 -13.03 20.66 -3.23
C ARG A 107 -13.37 20.18 -4.63
N LEU A 108 -12.50 19.37 -5.24
CA LEU A 108 -12.59 19.10 -6.68
C LEU A 108 -13.76 18.17 -7.04
N ALA A 109 -14.02 17.13 -6.24
CA ALA A 109 -15.09 16.17 -6.54
C ALA A 109 -16.50 16.80 -6.60
N PRO A 110 -16.91 17.73 -5.70
CA PRO A 110 -18.15 18.48 -5.83
C PRO A 110 -18.23 19.32 -7.11
N LEU A 111 -17.13 19.96 -7.52
CA LEU A 111 -17.08 20.77 -8.75
C LEU A 111 -17.31 19.91 -9.99
N ILE A 112 -16.61 18.77 -10.07
CA ILE A 112 -16.76 17.80 -11.15
C ILE A 112 -18.18 17.22 -11.13
N GLY A 113 -18.75 16.96 -9.96
CA GLY A 113 -20.14 16.53 -9.82
C GLY A 113 -21.13 17.52 -10.45
N ARG A 114 -20.89 18.84 -10.31
CA ARG A 114 -21.68 19.87 -11.02
C ARG A 114 -21.44 19.85 -12.52
N MET A 115 -20.20 19.67 -12.97
CA MET A 115 -19.87 19.58 -14.41
C MET A 115 -20.55 18.38 -15.08
N VAL A 116 -20.61 17.22 -14.40
CA VAL A 116 -21.32 16.02 -14.88
C VAL A 116 -22.80 16.33 -15.10
N LYS A 117 -23.46 16.96 -14.11
CA LYS A 117 -24.87 17.36 -14.19
C LYS A 117 -25.13 18.34 -15.35
N ASN A 118 -24.23 19.30 -15.57
CA ASN A 118 -24.41 20.35 -16.57
C ASN A 118 -24.09 19.90 -18.01
N SER A 119 -23.23 18.89 -18.21
CA SER A 119 -22.73 18.51 -19.53
C SER A 119 -23.16 17.13 -20.02
N ARG A 120 -23.72 16.29 -19.14
CA ARG A 120 -23.99 14.85 -19.40
C ARG A 120 -22.78 14.05 -19.91
N ARG A 121 -21.56 14.59 -19.76
CA ARG A 121 -20.32 13.90 -20.13
C ARG A 121 -19.93 12.89 -19.06
N ASN A 122 -19.17 11.88 -19.46
CA ASN A 122 -18.58 10.90 -18.55
C ASN A 122 -17.72 11.61 -17.48
N ARG A 123 -17.85 11.18 -16.23
CA ARG A 123 -17.10 11.73 -15.08
C ARG A 123 -15.59 11.68 -15.29
N THR A 124 -15.05 10.56 -15.74
CA THR A 124 -13.61 10.36 -15.98
C THR A 124 -13.08 11.37 -17.00
N GLU A 125 -13.81 11.62 -18.09
CA GLU A 125 -13.40 12.61 -19.08
C GLU A 125 -13.40 14.04 -18.52
N LEU A 126 -14.32 14.35 -17.61
CA LEU A 126 -14.37 15.64 -16.93
C LEU A 126 -13.27 15.78 -15.88
N GLU A 127 -12.91 14.70 -15.17
CA GLU A 127 -11.75 14.64 -14.28
C GLU A 127 -10.47 14.94 -15.06
N ILE A 128 -10.23 14.23 -16.16
CA ILE A 128 -9.06 14.43 -17.03
C ILE A 128 -8.99 15.88 -17.54
N ASP A 129 -10.11 16.42 -18.05
CA ASP A 129 -10.19 17.79 -18.54
C ASP A 129 -9.90 18.82 -17.43
N ALA A 130 -10.50 18.63 -16.26
CA ALA A 130 -10.33 19.52 -15.12
C ALA A 130 -8.90 19.51 -14.61
N LEU A 131 -8.28 18.33 -14.44
CA LEU A 131 -6.91 18.18 -13.99
C LEU A 131 -5.93 18.83 -14.97
N ALA A 132 -6.06 18.57 -16.28
CA ALA A 132 -5.21 19.19 -17.28
C ALA A 132 -5.37 20.72 -17.30
N ALA A 133 -6.60 21.23 -17.15
CA ALA A 133 -6.85 22.67 -17.08
C ALA A 133 -6.25 23.31 -15.81
N LEU A 134 -6.39 22.66 -14.65
CA LEU A 134 -5.82 23.14 -13.39
C LEU A 134 -4.30 23.17 -13.43
N ILE A 135 -3.67 22.11 -13.95
CA ILE A 135 -2.21 22.03 -14.10
C ILE A 135 -1.71 23.17 -14.99
N CYS A 136 -2.27 23.35 -16.18
CA CYS A 136 -1.85 24.45 -17.05
C CYS A 136 -2.08 25.83 -16.44
N LYS A 137 -3.19 26.02 -15.72
CA LYS A 137 -3.53 27.32 -15.13
C LYS A 137 -2.61 27.69 -13.96
N TYR A 138 -2.24 26.72 -13.14
CA TYR A 138 -1.61 26.97 -11.84
C TYR A 138 -0.17 26.45 -11.71
N ARG A 139 0.43 25.84 -12.75
CA ARG A 139 1.82 25.35 -12.70
C ARG A 139 2.87 26.41 -12.30
N SER A 140 2.64 27.68 -12.64
CA SER A 140 3.51 28.79 -12.22
C SER A 140 3.36 29.16 -10.73
N ASN A 141 2.23 28.81 -10.11
CA ASN A 141 1.96 28.98 -8.68
C ASN A 141 2.55 27.83 -7.85
N VAL A 142 2.47 26.59 -8.36
CA VAL A 142 3.00 25.40 -7.67
C VAL A 142 4.53 25.37 -7.60
N LYS A 143 5.21 26.11 -8.48
CA LYS A 143 6.67 26.27 -8.58
C LYS A 143 7.40 25.01 -9.02
N THR A 144 7.22 23.88 -8.33
CA THR A 144 7.92 22.63 -8.62
C THR A 144 7.00 21.41 -8.55
N PHE A 145 7.23 20.47 -9.46
CA PHE A 145 6.62 19.14 -9.48
C PHE A 145 7.66 18.03 -9.25
N SER A 146 8.84 18.37 -8.74
CA SER A 146 9.86 17.39 -8.35
C SER A 146 9.29 16.39 -7.34
N TRP A 147 9.81 15.16 -7.38
CA TRP A 147 9.41 14.11 -6.44
C TRP A 147 9.49 14.58 -4.99
N VAL A 148 10.60 15.20 -4.58
CA VAL A 148 10.80 15.72 -3.21
C VAL A 148 9.63 16.62 -2.77
N ALA A 149 9.17 17.54 -3.62
CA ALA A 149 8.05 18.42 -3.28
C ALA A 149 6.69 17.69 -3.30
N VAL A 150 6.53 16.70 -4.18
CA VAL A 150 5.31 15.89 -4.26
C VAL A 150 5.19 14.95 -3.07
N ARG A 151 6.31 14.36 -2.62
CA ARG A 151 6.42 13.51 -1.44
C ARG A 151 5.92 14.20 -0.17
N GLU A 152 6.31 15.45 0.05
CA GLU A 152 5.84 16.24 1.20
C GLU A 152 4.33 16.47 1.16
N VAL A 153 3.78 16.70 -0.03
CA VAL A 153 2.33 16.84 -0.21
C VAL A 153 1.63 15.52 0.05
N ILE A 154 2.16 14.42 -0.47
CA ILE A 154 1.63 13.08 -0.19
C ILE A 154 1.64 12.84 1.32
N THR A 155 2.72 13.15 2.02
CA THR A 155 2.82 13.03 3.49
C THR A 155 1.70 13.81 4.20
N ASP A 156 1.48 15.08 3.85
CA ASP A 156 0.36 15.88 4.39
C ASP A 156 -1.02 15.26 4.10
N ARG A 157 -1.22 14.75 2.87
CA ARG A 157 -2.47 14.11 2.48
C ARG A 157 -2.71 12.79 3.22
N LEU A 158 -1.66 12.02 3.44
CA LEU A 158 -1.70 10.78 4.21
C LEU A 158 -2.00 11.08 5.68
N GLU A 159 -1.42 12.12 6.30
CA GLU A 159 -1.77 12.57 7.66
C GLU A 159 -3.25 12.98 7.75
N GLY A 160 -3.73 13.76 6.79
CA GLY A 160 -5.15 14.12 6.69
C GLY A 160 -6.05 12.89 6.61
N SER A 161 -5.68 11.92 5.78
CA SER A 161 -6.40 10.65 5.65
C SER A 161 -6.34 9.83 6.94
N ARG A 162 -5.18 9.69 7.57
CA ARG A 162 -4.97 8.90 8.79
C ARG A 162 -5.83 9.41 9.94
N ARG A 163 -5.93 10.73 10.13
CA ARG A 163 -6.78 11.34 11.18
C ARG A 163 -8.27 11.01 11.03
N SER A 164 -8.72 10.79 9.79
CA SER A 164 -10.10 10.42 9.48
C SER A 164 -10.38 8.92 9.65
N LEU A 165 -9.35 8.08 9.60
CA LEU A 165 -9.41 6.62 9.63
C LEU A 165 -8.89 6.14 11.00
N LYS A 166 -9.68 6.34 12.05
CA LYS A 166 -9.34 5.88 13.41
C LYS A 166 -9.45 4.36 13.54
N GLY A 167 -8.60 3.75 14.37
CA GLY A 167 -8.92 2.48 15.03
C GLY A 167 -8.27 1.20 14.49
N HIS A 168 -7.09 1.24 13.85
CA HIS A 168 -6.43 0.04 13.30
C HIS A 168 -4.90 0.21 13.19
N GLU A 169 -4.22 0.70 14.24
CA GLU A 169 -2.79 1.07 14.17
C GLU A 169 -1.88 -0.13 13.79
N LYS A 170 -2.09 -1.29 14.44
CA LYS A 170 -1.33 -2.51 14.16
C LYS A 170 -1.52 -3.03 12.74
N GLU A 171 -2.76 -3.02 12.25
CA GLU A 171 -3.06 -3.37 10.85
C GLU A 171 -2.37 -2.42 9.89
N ALA A 172 -2.35 -1.12 10.19
CA ALA A 172 -1.72 -0.14 9.32
C ALA A 172 -0.20 -0.32 9.25
N ILE A 173 0.46 -0.71 10.36
CA ILE A 173 1.88 -1.07 10.36
C ILE A 173 2.14 -2.24 9.41
N VAL A 174 1.40 -3.33 9.57
CA VAL A 174 1.55 -4.53 8.74
C VAL A 174 1.20 -4.27 7.28
N ARG A 175 0.14 -3.49 7.04
CA ARG A 175 -0.28 -3.11 5.69
C ARG A 175 0.76 -2.25 5.00
N THR A 176 1.38 -1.32 5.73
CA THR A 176 2.50 -0.50 5.24
C THR A 176 3.68 -1.39 4.86
N ALA A 177 4.05 -2.35 5.71
CA ALA A 177 5.14 -3.28 5.44
C ALA A 177 4.87 -4.16 4.21
N LEU A 178 3.64 -4.67 4.08
CA LEU A 178 3.22 -5.48 2.95
C LEU A 178 3.19 -4.68 1.65
N LEU A 179 2.66 -3.45 1.69
CA LEU A 179 2.68 -2.50 0.58
C LEU A 179 4.11 -2.18 0.15
N ALA A 180 5.00 -1.91 1.10
CA ALA A 180 6.41 -1.62 0.82
C ALA A 180 7.10 -2.81 0.14
N ALA A 181 6.79 -4.04 0.54
CA ALA A 181 7.31 -5.23 -0.11
C ALA A 181 6.87 -5.35 -1.58
N PHE A 182 5.58 -5.13 -1.86
CA PHE A 182 5.08 -5.12 -3.24
C PHE A 182 5.66 -3.98 -4.08
N GLN A 183 5.77 -2.78 -3.52
CA GLN A 183 6.31 -1.61 -4.22
C GLN A 183 7.82 -1.70 -4.44
N THR A 184 8.56 -2.30 -3.51
CA THR A 184 10.00 -2.60 -3.70
C THR A 184 10.21 -3.51 -4.90
N TYR A 185 9.40 -4.57 -5.02
CA TYR A 185 9.44 -5.45 -6.18
C TYR A 185 9.06 -4.70 -7.46
N PHE A 186 7.96 -3.92 -7.41
CA PHE A 186 7.50 -3.14 -8.55
C PHE A 186 8.55 -2.14 -9.04
N ALA A 187 9.21 -1.42 -8.14
CA ALA A 187 10.26 -0.46 -8.50
C ALA A 187 11.44 -1.15 -9.22
N ALA A 188 11.75 -2.39 -8.84
CA ALA A 188 12.84 -3.17 -9.46
C ALA A 188 12.45 -3.81 -10.81
N GLN A 189 11.19 -4.23 -10.97
CA GLN A 189 10.75 -5.06 -12.11
C GLN A 189 9.75 -4.37 -13.05
N SER A 190 9.18 -3.24 -12.62
CA SER A 190 8.07 -2.53 -13.27
C SER A 190 6.84 -3.43 -13.55
N ASN A 191 6.63 -4.47 -12.74
CA ASN A 191 5.49 -5.40 -12.81
C ASN A 191 5.33 -6.17 -11.47
N TYR A 192 4.41 -7.13 -11.42
CA TYR A 192 4.17 -8.02 -10.26
C TYR A 192 4.50 -9.50 -10.56
N GLY A 193 5.52 -9.74 -11.38
CA GLY A 193 6.02 -11.06 -11.71
C GLY A 193 4.99 -11.89 -12.48
N ILE A 194 4.65 -13.07 -11.96
CA ILE A 194 3.68 -13.97 -12.59
C ILE A 194 2.22 -13.48 -12.47
N PHE A 195 1.98 -12.45 -11.67
CA PHE A 195 0.65 -11.86 -11.44
C PHE A 195 0.47 -10.58 -12.26
N ALA A 196 -0.77 -10.30 -12.68
CA ALA A 196 -1.07 -9.07 -13.41
C ALA A 196 -1.23 -7.87 -12.46
N GLY A 197 -1.60 -8.11 -11.21
CA GLY A 197 -1.83 -7.04 -10.25
C GLY A 197 -1.94 -7.51 -8.81
N VAL A 198 -1.92 -6.53 -7.91
CA VAL A 198 -2.09 -6.72 -6.47
C VAL A 198 -3.15 -5.76 -5.97
N GLU A 199 -4.01 -6.23 -5.07
CA GLU A 199 -4.97 -5.40 -4.35
C GLU A 199 -4.84 -5.65 -2.85
N ILE A 200 -4.53 -4.61 -2.09
CA ILE A 200 -4.46 -4.70 -0.62
C ILE A 200 -5.83 -4.34 -0.05
N ALA A 201 -6.51 -5.33 0.55
CA ALA A 201 -7.91 -5.24 0.95
C ALA A 201 -8.17 -4.09 1.94
N ASP A 202 -9.32 -3.43 1.87
CA ASP A 202 -9.62 -2.27 2.72
C ASP A 202 -9.93 -2.63 4.18
N LYS A 203 -10.31 -3.89 4.43
CA LYS A 203 -10.75 -4.41 5.73
C LYS A 203 -10.17 -5.79 5.99
N GLN A 204 -10.31 -6.25 7.23
CA GLN A 204 -10.13 -7.65 7.57
C GLN A 204 -10.99 -8.54 6.66
N VAL A 205 -10.48 -9.72 6.33
CA VAL A 205 -11.22 -10.73 5.54
C VAL A 205 -11.57 -11.92 6.41
N MET A 206 -12.78 -12.43 6.24
CA MET A 206 -13.23 -13.65 6.90
C MET A 206 -12.95 -14.86 6.01
N VAL A 207 -12.32 -15.89 6.56
CA VAL A 207 -12.12 -17.19 5.91
C VAL A 207 -12.61 -18.25 6.88
N GLY A 208 -13.70 -18.94 6.51
CA GLY A 208 -14.44 -19.78 7.45
C GLY A 208 -14.90 -18.99 8.67
N ALA A 209 -14.49 -19.43 9.87
CA ALA A 209 -14.78 -18.74 11.13
C ALA A 209 -13.66 -17.79 11.60
N GLU A 210 -12.57 -17.69 10.84
CA GLU A 210 -11.37 -16.95 11.24
C GLU A 210 -11.27 -15.61 10.50
N SER A 211 -10.80 -14.58 11.21
CA SER A 211 -10.54 -13.25 10.65
C SER A 211 -9.05 -13.06 10.39
N PHE A 212 -8.73 -12.49 9.24
CA PHE A 212 -7.38 -12.10 8.85
C PHE A 212 -7.33 -10.58 8.77
N ASP A 213 -6.51 -9.97 9.63
CA ASP A 213 -6.49 -8.52 9.87
C ASP A 213 -6.00 -7.75 8.62
N VAL A 214 -5.02 -8.30 7.90
CA VAL A 214 -4.53 -7.76 6.62
C VAL A 214 -4.56 -8.86 5.56
N SER A 215 -4.88 -8.48 4.31
CA SER A 215 -4.74 -9.37 3.16
C SER A 215 -4.41 -8.62 1.89
N ALA A 216 -3.79 -9.33 0.95
CA ALA A 216 -3.58 -8.88 -0.42
C ALA A 216 -4.06 -9.93 -1.40
N ASN A 217 -4.89 -9.54 -2.37
CA ASN A 217 -5.27 -10.37 -3.49
C ASN A 217 -4.20 -10.29 -4.58
N LEU A 218 -3.77 -11.44 -5.10
CA LEU A 218 -2.91 -11.56 -6.27
C LEU A 218 -3.79 -11.90 -7.47
N LEU A 219 -3.72 -11.06 -8.50
CA LEU A 219 -4.72 -11.01 -9.57
C LEU A 219 -4.20 -11.58 -10.90
N ASP A 220 -5.09 -12.18 -11.67
CA ASP A 220 -4.87 -12.50 -13.07
C ASP A 220 -5.11 -11.28 -13.98
N LYS A 221 -4.93 -11.49 -15.29
CA LYS A 221 -5.05 -10.47 -16.33
C LYS A 221 -6.45 -9.87 -16.46
N ASP A 222 -7.47 -10.59 -16.00
CA ASP A 222 -8.87 -10.17 -16.00
C ASP A 222 -9.26 -9.51 -14.67
N GLY A 223 -8.29 -9.32 -13.76
CA GLY A 223 -8.48 -8.76 -12.43
C GLY A 223 -9.18 -9.71 -11.47
N GLN A 224 -9.26 -11.01 -11.80
CA GLN A 224 -9.78 -12.02 -10.89
C GLN A 224 -8.68 -12.49 -9.94
N ARG A 225 -9.08 -12.80 -8.71
CA ARG A 225 -8.17 -13.27 -7.68
C ARG A 225 -7.72 -14.71 -7.98
N LEU A 226 -6.42 -14.91 -8.15
CA LEU A 226 -5.80 -16.23 -8.24
C LEU A 226 -5.57 -16.82 -6.85
N CYS A 227 -4.93 -16.02 -5.98
CA CYS A 227 -4.69 -16.39 -4.59
C CYS A 227 -4.55 -15.14 -3.72
N ARG A 228 -4.33 -15.35 -2.43
CA ARG A 228 -4.15 -14.28 -1.43
C ARG A 228 -2.86 -14.45 -0.66
N VAL A 229 -2.36 -13.32 -0.15
CA VAL A 229 -1.54 -13.28 1.05
C VAL A 229 -2.46 -12.94 2.22
N LEU A 230 -2.61 -13.87 3.15
CA LEU A 230 -3.45 -13.75 4.35
C LEU A 230 -2.57 -13.49 5.56
N VAL A 231 -2.91 -12.47 6.35
CA VAL A 231 -2.05 -11.99 7.44
C VAL A 231 -2.82 -11.84 8.75
N PRO A 232 -2.83 -12.88 9.62
CA PRO A 232 -3.30 -12.70 10.98
C PRO A 232 -2.25 -11.98 11.81
N ILE A 233 -2.69 -10.98 12.57
CA ILE A 233 -1.87 -10.18 13.48
C ILE A 233 -2.21 -10.58 14.90
N LYS A 234 -1.21 -11.04 15.64
CA LYS A 234 -1.40 -11.49 17.01
C LYS A 234 -0.46 -10.74 17.94
N THR A 235 -1.01 -10.06 18.95
CA THR A 235 -0.23 -9.19 19.84
C THR A 235 -0.53 -9.46 21.31
N ARG A 236 0.47 -9.35 22.19
CA ARG A 236 0.35 -9.58 23.64
C ARG A 236 1.32 -8.77 24.49
N GLU A 237 0.84 -8.19 25.58
CA GLU A 237 1.69 -7.42 26.51
C GLU A 237 2.54 -8.28 27.45
N THR A 238 2.05 -9.44 27.88
CA THR A 238 2.73 -10.36 28.80
C THR A 238 2.60 -11.81 28.34
N GLU A 239 3.68 -12.56 28.52
CA GLU A 239 3.72 -14.01 28.29
C GLU A 239 4.00 -14.78 29.59
N GLY A 240 3.17 -15.78 29.84
CA GLY A 240 3.30 -16.73 30.95
C GLY A 240 1.98 -17.49 31.20
N GLY A 241 2.08 -18.81 31.43
CA GLY A 241 0.94 -19.67 31.79
C GLY A 241 0.10 -20.18 30.60
N GLY A 242 -1.10 -20.70 30.88
CA GLY A 242 -2.00 -21.36 29.91
C GLY A 242 -2.46 -20.51 28.72
N HIS A 243 -2.03 -19.25 28.63
CA HIS A 243 -2.36 -18.33 27.53
C HIS A 243 -1.46 -18.46 26.30
N ALA A 244 -0.22 -18.98 26.42
CA ALA A 244 0.62 -19.29 25.24
C ALA A 244 -0.06 -20.34 24.35
N HIS A 245 -0.66 -21.36 24.97
CA HIS A 245 -1.44 -22.39 24.27
C HIS A 245 -2.67 -21.84 23.54
N LEU A 246 -3.33 -20.80 24.07
CA LEU A 246 -4.45 -20.15 23.38
C LEU A 246 -3.98 -19.44 22.10
N PHE A 247 -2.79 -18.84 22.13
CA PHE A 247 -2.22 -18.15 20.98
C PHE A 247 -1.80 -19.12 19.88
N THR A 248 -1.11 -20.21 20.24
CA THR A 248 -0.81 -21.29 19.29
C THR A 248 -2.08 -21.90 18.72
N ARG A 249 -3.13 -22.06 19.53
CA ARG A 249 -4.43 -22.56 19.08
C ARG A 249 -5.09 -21.61 18.08
N ASP A 250 -5.14 -20.31 18.38
CA ASP A 250 -5.78 -19.33 17.51
C ASP A 250 -5.01 -19.19 16.17
N ILE A 251 -3.68 -19.27 16.19
CA ILE A 251 -2.87 -19.34 14.96
C ILE A 251 -3.15 -20.64 14.19
N ARG A 252 -3.20 -21.80 14.88
CA ARG A 252 -3.53 -23.07 14.22
C ARG A 252 -4.94 -23.06 13.61
N ALA A 253 -5.90 -22.42 14.27
CA ALA A 253 -7.24 -22.25 13.72
C ALA A 253 -7.20 -21.42 12.42
N ALA A 254 -6.47 -20.30 12.42
CA ALA A 254 -6.25 -19.49 11.22
C ALA A 254 -5.51 -20.27 10.11
N ILE A 255 -4.45 -21.03 10.43
CA ILE A 255 -3.74 -21.89 9.48
C ILE A 255 -4.72 -22.87 8.84
N ASN A 256 -5.47 -23.59 9.66
CA ASN A 256 -6.44 -24.57 9.16
C ASN A 256 -7.50 -23.89 8.29
N ALA A 257 -8.06 -22.76 8.72
CA ALA A 257 -9.07 -22.05 7.97
C ALA A 257 -8.57 -21.58 6.59
N ALA A 258 -7.38 -20.96 6.54
CA ALA A 258 -6.77 -20.51 5.29
C ALA A 258 -6.57 -21.68 4.32
N ARG A 259 -5.96 -22.77 4.81
CA ARG A 259 -5.60 -23.91 3.97
C ARG A 259 -6.79 -24.75 3.51
N HIS A 260 -7.88 -24.79 4.27
CA HIS A 260 -9.11 -25.48 3.85
C HIS A 260 -9.93 -24.67 2.85
N ASP A 261 -9.85 -23.33 2.88
CA ASP A 261 -10.58 -22.47 1.94
C ASP A 261 -9.91 -22.40 0.57
N ASN A 262 -8.60 -22.15 0.53
CA ASN A 262 -7.81 -22.19 -0.68
C ASN A 262 -6.36 -22.61 -0.38
N ALA A 263 -5.96 -23.76 -0.91
CA ALA A 263 -4.61 -24.28 -0.72
C ALA A 263 -3.54 -23.40 -1.39
N ASP A 264 -3.92 -22.59 -2.38
CA ASP A 264 -3.01 -21.70 -3.11
C ASP A 264 -2.78 -20.35 -2.40
N ASP A 265 -3.44 -20.10 -1.26
CA ASP A 265 -3.24 -18.88 -0.50
C ASP A 265 -1.98 -18.97 0.38
N TYR A 266 -1.21 -17.89 0.41
CA TYR A 266 -0.07 -17.70 1.29
C TYR A 266 -0.52 -17.18 2.66
N LEU A 267 0.17 -17.63 3.71
CA LEU A 267 -0.09 -17.29 5.10
C LEU A 267 1.15 -16.69 5.73
N VAL A 268 1.03 -15.43 6.12
CA VAL A 268 2.08 -14.64 6.77
C VAL A 268 1.63 -14.33 8.19
N VAL A 269 2.23 -14.94 9.20
CA VAL A 269 1.84 -14.67 10.59
C VAL A 269 2.69 -13.55 11.18
N VAL A 270 2.04 -12.52 11.71
CA VAL A 270 2.72 -11.40 12.38
C VAL A 270 2.46 -11.45 13.88
N ILE A 271 3.54 -11.51 14.66
CA ILE A 271 3.48 -11.59 16.12
C ILE A 271 4.28 -10.44 16.73
N ALA A 272 3.65 -9.67 17.61
CA ALA A 272 4.33 -8.69 18.46
C ALA A 272 4.10 -9.05 19.93
N ALA A 273 5.13 -9.58 20.59
CA ALA A 273 5.08 -10.00 21.98
C ALA A 273 6.49 -10.05 22.60
N ARG A 274 6.58 -9.70 23.89
CA ARG A 274 7.83 -9.84 24.64
C ARG A 274 8.07 -11.29 25.04
N ASN A 275 9.30 -11.77 24.85
CA ASN A 275 9.79 -13.07 25.31
C ASN A 275 9.11 -14.30 24.67
N TRP A 276 8.65 -14.20 23.43
CA TRP A 276 8.09 -15.32 22.68
C TRP A 276 9.02 -16.54 22.66
N SER A 277 8.47 -17.72 22.92
CA SER A 277 9.23 -18.98 22.94
C SER A 277 9.91 -19.25 21.60
N SER A 278 11.25 -19.34 21.60
CA SER A 278 12.04 -19.66 20.41
C SER A 278 11.63 -21.00 19.78
N ARG A 279 11.23 -21.97 20.62
CA ARG A 279 10.73 -23.26 20.17
C ARG A 279 9.37 -23.14 19.47
N GLU A 280 8.45 -22.35 20.01
CA GLU A 280 7.13 -22.16 19.40
C GLU A 280 7.22 -21.36 18.10
N ALA A 281 8.12 -20.36 18.06
CA ALA A 281 8.47 -19.65 16.83
C ALA A 281 8.96 -20.62 15.74
N GLU A 282 9.84 -21.56 16.09
CA GLU A 282 10.39 -22.51 15.12
C GLU A 282 9.34 -23.48 14.58
N VAL A 283 8.49 -24.01 15.47
CA VAL A 283 7.34 -24.83 15.06
C VAL A 283 6.41 -24.05 14.14
N LEU A 284 6.14 -22.78 14.45
CA LEU A 284 5.28 -21.95 13.62
C LEU A 284 5.90 -21.69 12.24
N ARG A 285 7.21 -21.40 12.17
CA ARG A 285 7.92 -21.20 10.91
C ARG A 285 7.85 -22.41 9.99
N GLN A 286 7.71 -23.62 10.54
CA GLN A 286 7.50 -24.82 9.73
C GLN A 286 6.10 -24.88 9.12
N GLN A 287 5.08 -24.36 9.82
CA GLN A 287 3.67 -24.49 9.44
C GLN A 287 3.11 -23.41 8.51
N VAL A 288 3.79 -22.25 8.41
CA VAL A 288 3.32 -21.12 7.60
C VAL A 288 4.38 -20.65 6.60
N ASP A 289 3.97 -19.87 5.62
CA ASP A 289 4.84 -19.44 4.52
C ASP A 289 5.82 -18.36 4.95
N HIS A 290 5.40 -17.50 5.88
CA HIS A 290 6.26 -16.51 6.50
C HIS A 290 5.85 -16.21 7.94
N VAL A 291 6.84 -15.90 8.78
CA VAL A 291 6.61 -15.42 10.14
C VAL A 291 7.45 -14.18 10.39
N ALA A 292 6.78 -13.08 10.74
CA ALA A 292 7.39 -11.87 11.27
C ALA A 292 7.21 -11.82 12.79
N LEU A 293 8.32 -11.79 13.53
CA LEU A 293 8.32 -11.85 14.99
C LEU A 293 8.98 -10.60 15.57
N PHE A 294 8.22 -9.84 16.36
CA PHE A 294 8.71 -8.64 17.03
C PHE A 294 8.76 -8.87 18.54
N ALA A 295 9.98 -8.91 19.08
CA ALA A 295 10.25 -9.08 20.52
C ALA A 295 10.03 -7.77 21.31
N VAL A 296 8.87 -7.15 21.15
CA VAL A 296 8.50 -5.85 21.74
C VAL A 296 7.12 -5.92 22.36
N SER A 297 6.78 -4.97 23.25
CA SER A 297 5.39 -4.89 23.70
C SER A 297 4.50 -4.40 22.56
N PRO A 298 3.22 -4.78 22.51
CA PRO A 298 2.29 -4.31 21.49
C PRO A 298 2.08 -2.80 21.47
N SER A 299 2.31 -2.13 22.59
CA SER A 299 2.22 -0.67 22.73
C SER A 299 3.49 0.04 22.25
N GLU A 300 4.62 -0.67 22.19
CA GLU A 300 5.89 -0.15 21.66
C GLU A 300 6.11 -0.49 20.18
N TRP A 301 5.26 -1.35 19.60
CA TRP A 301 5.38 -1.74 18.21
C TRP A 301 4.77 -0.69 17.28
N SER A 302 5.63 -0.04 16.49
CA SER A 302 5.24 1.05 15.59
C SER A 302 5.65 0.84 14.14
N GLU A 303 6.49 -0.15 13.83
CA GLU A 303 7.02 -0.38 12.48
C GLU A 303 7.62 -1.78 12.33
N PHE A 304 7.85 -2.20 11.08
CA PHE A 304 8.77 -3.29 10.78
C PHE A 304 10.20 -2.73 10.86
N ASN A 305 11.10 -3.43 11.54
CA ASN A 305 12.51 -3.09 11.49
C ASN A 305 13.11 -3.52 10.14
N ASP A 306 14.31 -3.03 9.82
CA ASP A 306 14.96 -3.30 8.53
C ASP A 306 15.10 -4.80 8.24
N GLU A 307 15.48 -5.60 9.26
CA GLU A 307 15.65 -7.04 9.12
C GLU A 307 14.35 -7.77 8.76
N GLU A 308 13.26 -7.51 9.49
CA GLU A 308 11.96 -8.12 9.22
C GLU A 308 11.34 -7.59 7.92
N GLN A 309 11.55 -6.31 7.59
CA GLN A 309 11.11 -5.75 6.32
C GLN A 309 11.86 -6.41 5.14
N GLU A 310 13.17 -6.58 5.23
CA GLU A 310 13.95 -7.30 4.21
C GLU A 310 13.50 -8.75 4.06
N ARG A 311 13.25 -9.44 5.18
CA ARG A 311 12.73 -10.82 5.15
C ARG A 311 11.37 -10.89 4.47
N LEU A 312 10.47 -9.93 4.74
CA LEU A 312 9.18 -9.84 4.06
C LEU A 312 9.34 -9.51 2.58
N ASN A 313 10.24 -8.58 2.22
CA ASN A 313 10.54 -8.24 0.83
C ASN A 313 11.01 -9.46 0.03
N ARG A 314 11.95 -10.23 0.58
CA ARG A 314 12.44 -11.47 -0.06
C ARG A 314 11.33 -12.51 -0.22
N PHE A 315 10.48 -12.66 0.80
CA PHE A 315 9.33 -13.56 0.72
C PHE A 315 8.36 -13.15 -0.39
N ILE A 316 7.93 -11.89 -0.40
CA ILE A 316 7.00 -11.38 -1.42
C ILE A 316 7.61 -11.48 -2.82
N ALA A 317 8.90 -11.14 -3.00
CA ALA A 317 9.58 -11.33 -4.27
C ALA A 317 9.52 -12.79 -4.74
N ALA A 318 9.83 -13.74 -3.86
CA ALA A 318 9.75 -15.17 -4.18
C ALA A 318 8.33 -15.63 -4.54
N VAL A 319 7.30 -15.08 -3.90
CA VAL A 319 5.89 -15.31 -4.28
C VAL A 319 5.63 -14.80 -5.69
N LEU A 320 6.00 -13.54 -5.97
CA LEU A 320 5.75 -12.88 -7.26
C LEU A 320 6.54 -13.53 -8.41
N ASP A 321 7.73 -14.06 -8.13
CA ASP A 321 8.54 -14.82 -9.08
C ASP A 321 8.02 -16.25 -9.32
N GLY A 322 7.08 -16.73 -8.49
CA GLY A 322 6.65 -18.14 -8.49
C GLY A 322 7.72 -19.11 -8.01
N ALA A 323 8.72 -18.61 -7.27
CA ALA A 323 9.85 -19.39 -6.76
C ALA A 323 9.49 -20.25 -5.54
N ILE A 324 8.38 -19.93 -4.87
CA ILE A 324 7.82 -20.69 -3.76
C ILE A 324 6.34 -20.97 -4.00
N ILE A 325 5.86 -22.06 -3.41
CA ILE A 325 4.44 -22.40 -3.33
C ILE A 325 3.98 -22.36 -1.87
N PRO A 326 2.69 -22.15 -1.60
CA PRO A 326 2.17 -22.21 -0.24
C PRO A 326 2.39 -23.59 0.38
N LYS A 327 2.72 -23.62 1.66
CA LYS A 327 2.89 -24.86 2.43
C LYS A 327 1.58 -25.60 2.60
N ALA A 328 1.62 -26.93 2.45
CA ALA A 328 0.47 -27.80 2.64
C ALA A 328 0.10 -27.97 4.13
N VAL A 329 -1.11 -28.49 4.39
CA VAL A 329 -1.51 -28.90 5.73
C VAL A 329 -0.73 -30.15 6.13
N GLY A 330 0.18 -30.04 7.10
CA GLY A 330 0.83 -31.19 7.75
C GLY A 330 2.27 -31.50 7.33
N GLU A 331 2.99 -30.55 6.73
CA GLU A 331 4.46 -30.62 6.58
C GLU A 331 5.22 -30.12 7.81
#